data_AF-A0A9D7WJW3-F1
#
_entry.id   AF-A0A9D7WJW3-F1
#
_cell.length_a   1.000
_cell.length_b   1.000
_cell.length_c   1.000
_cell.angle_alpha   90.00
_cell.angle_beta   90.00
_cell.angle_gamma   90.00
#
_symmetry.space_group_name_H-M   'P 1'
#
loop_
_entity.id
_entity.type
_entity.pdbx_description
1 polymer ?
#
loop_
_entity_poly.entity_id
_entity_poly.type
_entity_poly.pdbx_seq_one_letter_code
_entity_poly.pdbx_strand_id
1 'polypeptide(L)'
;MRNKYEANHVLYRDGVYYYVRRVPYDLTSHYDVKRLCFSLKTKSASAATRASKSINQRLEDYWLGLRLQNMDIPAIQVVKSSDSAVNDGLLLSEACELYLRLKGVGKDTVFIRTANRNTSYV
;
A
#
# COMPACT_ATOMS: atom_id res chain seq x y z
N MET A 1 -44.52 -7.73 -7.11
CA MET A 1 -44.20 -8.01 -5.68
C MET A 1 -42.79 -7.52 -5.40
N ARG A 2 -42.64 -6.43 -4.62
CA ARG A 2 -41.33 -5.93 -4.19
C ARG A 2 -40.77 -6.94 -3.18
N ASN A 3 -39.79 -7.73 -3.59
CA ASN A 3 -39.03 -8.56 -2.66
C ASN A 3 -38.38 -7.64 -1.64
N LYS A 4 -38.98 -7.59 -0.45
CA LYS A 4 -38.49 -6.83 0.69
C LYS A 4 -37.20 -7.52 1.13
N TYR A 5 -36.06 -7.05 0.62
CA TYR A 5 -34.76 -7.47 1.14
C TYR A 5 -34.77 -7.10 2.61
N GLU A 6 -34.87 -8.09 3.50
CA GLU A 6 -34.72 -7.81 4.92
C GLU A 6 -33.35 -7.16 5.13
N ALA A 7 -33.27 -6.31 6.17
CA ALA A 7 -32.12 -5.48 6.52
C ALA A 7 -30.76 -6.21 6.65
N ASN A 8 -30.73 -7.53 6.44
CA ASN A 8 -29.59 -8.42 6.59
C ASN A 8 -29.18 -9.16 5.31
N HIS A 9 -29.57 -8.73 4.10
CA HIS A 9 -29.17 -9.40 2.84
C HIS A 9 -29.59 -10.88 2.74
N VAL A 10 -30.71 -11.25 3.37
CA VAL A 10 -31.24 -12.62 3.38
C VAL A 10 -32.54 -12.68 2.56
N LEU A 11 -32.69 -13.76 1.78
CA LEU A 11 -33.90 -14.11 1.04
C LEU A 11 -34.35 -15.53 1.44
N TYR A 12 -35.60 -15.70 1.84
CA TYR A 12 -36.16 -17.04 2.06
C TYR A 12 -36.81 -17.56 0.78
N ARG A 13 -36.43 -18.77 0.35
CA ARG A 13 -36.98 -19.40 -0.85
C ARG A 13 -36.93 -20.92 -0.73
N ASP A 14 -38.03 -21.59 -1.11
CA ASP A 14 -38.12 -23.06 -1.19
C ASP A 14 -37.66 -23.78 0.10
N GLY A 15 -38.00 -23.21 1.26
CA GLY A 15 -37.65 -23.79 2.55
C GLY A 15 -36.23 -23.51 3.04
N VAL A 16 -35.43 -22.73 2.30
CA VAL A 16 -34.02 -22.46 2.61
C VAL A 16 -33.73 -20.95 2.49
N TYR A 17 -32.86 -20.45 3.36
CA TYR A 17 -32.37 -19.07 3.28
C TYR A 17 -31.20 -18.94 2.30
N TYR A 18 -31.18 -17.85 1.55
CA TYR A 18 -30.16 -17.46 0.59
C TYR A 18 -29.56 -16.11 1.00
N TYR A 19 -28.26 -15.96 0.78
CA TYR A 19 -27.58 -14.67 0.84
C TYR A 19 -27.77 -13.96 -0.48
N VAL A 20 -28.16 -12.68 -0.45
CA VAL A 20 -28.36 -11.88 -1.66
C VAL A 20 -27.84 -10.47 -1.46
N ARG A 21 -26.79 -10.10 -2.20
CA ARG A 21 -26.20 -8.75 -2.16
C ARG A 21 -25.74 -8.27 -3.53
N ARG A 22 -25.97 -7.00 -3.82
CA ARG A 22 -25.52 -6.36 -5.07
C ARG A 22 -24.03 -6.05 -4.99
N VAL A 23 -23.31 -6.27 -6.08
CA VAL A 23 -21.90 -5.84 -6.19
C VAL A 23 -21.86 -4.31 -6.39
N PRO A 24 -21.03 -3.57 -5.64
CA PRO A 24 -20.81 -2.15 -5.82
C PRO A 24 -20.32 -1.81 -7.25
N TYR A 25 -20.68 -0.61 -7.73
CA TYR A 25 -20.38 -0.22 -9.12
C TYR A 25 -18.87 -0.16 -9.40
N ASP A 26 -18.12 0.43 -8.47
CA ASP A 26 -16.66 0.51 -8.45
C ASP A 26 -15.96 -0.86 -8.56
N LEU A 27 -16.64 -1.93 -8.14
CA LEU A 27 -16.09 -3.29 -8.12
C LEU A 27 -16.67 -4.17 -9.23
N THR A 28 -17.49 -3.62 -10.13
CA THR A 28 -18.14 -4.40 -11.19
C THR A 28 -17.13 -5.03 -12.14
N SER A 29 -15.98 -4.39 -12.38
CA SER A 29 -14.91 -4.95 -13.22
C SER A 29 -14.26 -6.21 -12.63
N HIS A 30 -14.39 -6.45 -11.32
CA HIS A 30 -13.84 -7.64 -10.66
C HIS A 30 -14.83 -8.82 -10.59
N TYR A 31 -16.07 -8.65 -11.06
CA TYR A 31 -17.10 -9.68 -10.99
C TYR A 31 -17.88 -9.80 -12.30
N ASP A 32 -18.06 -11.04 -12.78
CA ASP A 32 -18.91 -11.33 -13.95
C ASP A 32 -20.41 -11.14 -13.65
N VAL A 33 -20.77 -11.03 -12.36
CA VAL A 33 -22.16 -10.97 -11.89
C VAL A 33 -22.46 -9.66 -11.17
N LYS A 34 -23.64 -9.09 -11.43
CA LYS A 34 -24.11 -7.86 -10.76
C LYS A 34 -24.57 -8.10 -9.32
N ARG A 35 -24.81 -9.36 -8.93
CA ARG A 35 -25.39 -9.73 -7.64
C ARG A 35 -24.88 -11.10 -7.19
N LEU A 36 -24.38 -11.17 -5.96
CA LEU A 36 -24.02 -12.41 -5.29
C LEU A 36 -25.29 -13.01 -4.71
N CYS A 37 -25.60 -14.26 -5.10
CA CYS A 37 -26.77 -14.99 -4.66
C CYS A 37 -26.43 -16.46 -4.46
N PHE A 38 -26.43 -16.94 -3.22
CA PHE A 38 -26.12 -18.34 -2.91
C PHE A 38 -26.82 -18.81 -1.63
N SER A 39 -27.02 -20.12 -1.51
CA SER A 39 -27.72 -20.73 -0.36
C SER A 39 -26.89 -20.61 0.92
N LEU A 40 -27.54 -20.21 2.01
CA LEU A 40 -26.99 -20.25 3.37
C LEU A 40 -27.14 -21.63 4.01
N LYS A 41 -27.74 -22.60 3.30
CA LYS A 41 -27.93 -24.00 3.74
C LYS A 41 -28.63 -24.14 5.10
N THR A 42 -29.51 -23.18 5.43
CA THR A 42 -30.24 -23.18 6.70
C THR A 42 -31.71 -22.81 6.49
N LYS A 43 -32.59 -23.37 7.34
CA LYS A 43 -34.01 -23.04 7.41
C LYS A 43 -34.33 -22.10 8.59
N SER A 44 -33.36 -21.80 9.44
CA SER A 44 -33.54 -20.95 10.62
C SER A 44 -33.20 -19.49 10.30
N ALA A 45 -34.12 -18.57 10.57
CA ALA A 45 -33.95 -17.14 10.32
C ALA A 45 -32.77 -16.54 11.14
N SER A 46 -32.63 -16.96 12.40
CA SER A 46 -31.56 -16.47 13.27
C SER A 46 -30.18 -16.96 12.81
N ALA A 47 -30.09 -18.22 12.38
CA ALA A 47 -28.87 -18.78 11.81
C ALA A 47 -28.52 -18.10 10.47
N ALA A 48 -29.51 -17.88 9.60
CA ALA A 48 -29.34 -17.18 8.33
C ALA A 48 -28.84 -15.75 8.53
N THR A 49 -29.40 -15.03 9.51
CA THR A 49 -28.98 -13.66 9.84
C THR A 49 -27.54 -13.62 10.33
N ARG A 50 -27.14 -14.53 11.24
CA ARG A 50 -25.76 -14.61 11.72
C ARG A 50 -24.78 -14.95 10.59
N ALA A 51 -25.10 -15.95 9.78
CA ALA A 51 -24.29 -16.34 8.64
C ALA A 51 -24.14 -15.19 7.64
N SER A 52 -25.25 -14.51 7.32
CA SER A 52 -25.26 -13.36 6.42
C SER A 52 -24.36 -12.23 6.94
N LYS A 53 -24.41 -11.90 8.24
CA LYS A 53 -23.53 -10.89 8.82
C LYS A 53 -22.05 -11.25 8.69
N SER A 54 -21.67 -12.49 8.97
CA SER A 54 -20.28 -12.97 8.83
C SER A 54 -19.80 -12.92 7.37
N ILE A 55 -20.64 -13.36 6.43
CA ILE A 55 -20.36 -13.25 4.99
C ILE A 55 -20.22 -11.80 4.56
N ASN A 56 -21.11 -10.93 5.06
CA ASN A 56 -21.11 -9.52 4.72
C ASN A 56 -19.82 -8.84 5.17
N GLN A 57 -19.38 -9.10 6.41
CA GLN A 57 -18.11 -8.60 6.92
C GLN A 57 -16.95 -9.04 6.05
N ARG A 58 -16.85 -10.33 5.72
CA ARG A 58 -15.77 -10.84 4.87
C ARG A 58 -15.77 -10.24 3.46
N LEU A 59 -16.94 -9.96 2.90
CA LEU A 59 -17.06 -9.27 1.61
C LEU A 59 -16.63 -7.80 1.72
N GLU A 60 -17.02 -7.10 2.78
CA GLU A 60 -16.58 -5.71 3.02
C GLU A 60 -15.06 -5.62 3.15
N ASP A 61 -14.44 -6.53 3.90
CA ASP A 61 -12.98 -6.56 4.07
C ASP A 61 -12.28 -6.82 2.73
N TYR A 62 -12.79 -7.75 1.92
CA TYR A 62 -12.26 -8.03 0.59
C TYR A 62 -12.39 -6.82 -0.35
N TRP A 63 -13.57 -6.20 -0.38
CA TRP A 63 -13.85 -5.02 -1.19
C TRP A 63 -13.03 -3.81 -0.76
N LEU A 64 -12.80 -3.63 0.54
CA LEU A 64 -11.88 -2.63 1.05
C LEU A 64 -10.45 -2.91 0.57
N GLY A 65 -9.99 -4.16 0.61
CA GLY A 65 -8.70 -4.55 0.07
C GLY A 65 -8.52 -4.18 -1.40
N LEU A 66 -9.51 -4.47 -2.25
CA LEU A 66 -9.49 -4.07 -3.67
C LEU A 66 -9.39 -2.55 -3.86
N ARG A 67 -10.13 -1.78 -3.04
CA ARG A 67 -10.08 -0.31 -3.09
C ARG A 67 -8.71 0.22 -2.67
N LEU A 68 -8.13 -0.35 -1.62
CA LEU A 68 -6.81 0.04 -1.12
C LEU A 68 -5.71 -0.29 -2.14
N GLN A 69 -5.84 -1.38 -2.91
CA GLN A 69 -4.90 -1.70 -3.99
C GLN A 69 -4.94 -0.68 -5.13
N ASN A 70 -6.11 -0.11 -5.41
CA ASN A 70 -6.30 0.90 -6.46
C ASN A 70 -6.13 2.34 -5.96
N MET A 71 -5.84 2.53 -4.66
CA MET A 71 -5.70 3.85 -4.05
C MET A 71 -4.26 4.32 -4.12
N ASP A 72 -4.04 5.54 -4.60
CA ASP A 72 -2.73 6.20 -4.52
C ASP A 72 -2.29 6.36 -3.06
N ILE A 73 -0.98 6.32 -2.79
CA ILE A 73 -0.44 6.39 -1.42
C ILE A 73 -0.96 7.65 -0.72
N PRO A 74 -1.89 7.51 0.23
CA PRO A 74 -2.47 8.67 0.88
C PRO A 74 -1.40 9.34 1.75
N ALA A 75 -1.40 10.68 1.74
CA ALA A 75 -0.44 11.48 2.50
C ALA A 75 1.03 11.16 2.19
N ILE A 76 1.36 10.76 0.95
CA ILE A 76 2.76 10.60 0.51
C ILE A 76 3.62 11.83 0.80
N GLN A 77 3.02 13.03 0.74
CA GLN A 77 3.67 14.31 1.09
C GLN A 77 4.00 14.48 2.59
N VAL A 78 3.40 13.66 3.48
CA VAL A 78 3.64 13.65 4.93
C VAL A 78 4.55 12.49 5.33
N VAL A 79 4.81 11.55 4.41
CA VAL A 79 5.85 10.53 4.61
C VAL A 79 7.16 11.28 4.79
N LYS A 80 7.80 11.07 5.94
CA LYS A 80 9.14 11.58 6.20
C LYS A 80 10.04 11.06 5.09
N SER A 81 10.37 11.90 4.12
CA SER A 81 11.49 11.66 3.24
C SER A 81 12.68 11.43 4.15
N SER A 82 13.37 10.30 3.99
CA SER A 82 14.68 10.10 4.58
C SER A 82 15.74 11.00 3.91
N ASP A 83 15.38 12.21 3.52
CA ASP A 83 16.28 13.28 3.05
C ASP A 83 17.00 13.92 4.24
N SER A 84 17.42 13.05 5.16
CA SER A 84 18.50 13.30 6.11
C SER A 84 19.63 12.31 5.87
N ALA A 85 19.78 11.83 4.63
CA ALA A 85 21.09 11.86 4.02
C ALA A 85 21.36 13.32 3.61
N VAL A 86 21.53 14.19 4.62
CA VAL A 86 22.47 15.29 4.45
C VAL A 86 23.70 14.63 3.82
N ASN A 87 24.17 15.15 2.70
CA ASN A 87 25.45 14.76 2.12
C ASN A 87 26.54 15.06 3.17
N ASP A 88 26.67 14.21 4.17
CA ASP A 88 27.69 14.21 5.21
C ASP A 88 28.95 13.49 4.70
N GLY A 89 28.98 13.21 3.38
CA GLY A 89 30.19 12.88 2.67
C GLY A 89 31.00 14.15 2.47
N LEU A 90 32.19 14.20 3.07
CA LEU A 90 33.21 15.19 2.74
C LEU A 90 33.39 15.26 1.23
N LEU A 91 33.42 16.48 0.68
CA LEU A 91 33.78 16.66 -0.73
C LEU A 91 35.19 16.13 -0.94
N LEU A 92 35.47 15.51 -2.11
CA LEU A 92 36.81 15.01 -2.42
C LEU A 92 37.88 16.12 -2.33
N SER A 93 37.50 17.35 -2.65
CA SER A 93 38.33 18.54 -2.46
C SER A 93 38.67 18.79 -0.99
N GLU A 94 37.69 18.70 -0.09
CA GLU A 94 37.89 18.87 1.36
C GLU A 94 38.77 17.74 1.94
N ALA A 95 38.57 16.50 1.48
CA ALA A 95 39.42 15.38 1.84
C ALA A 95 40.86 15.57 1.33
N CYS A 96 41.04 16.14 0.14
CA CYS A 96 42.36 16.46 -0.42
C CYS A 96 43.08 17.53 0.39
N GLU A 97 42.38 18.60 0.78
CA GLU A 97 42.94 19.65 1.62
C GLU A 97 43.37 19.10 2.99
N LEU A 98 42.54 18.25 3.60
CA LEU A 98 42.86 17.58 4.85
C LEU A 98 44.08 16.65 4.70
N TYR A 99 44.16 15.90 3.60
CA TYR A 99 45.30 15.04 3.29
C TYR A 99 46.59 15.85 3.15
N LEU A 100 46.57 16.97 2.43
CA LEU A 100 47.72 17.86 2.28
C LEU A 100 48.11 18.51 3.61
N ARG A 101 47.14 18.90 4.44
CA ARG A 101 47.42 19.43 5.78
C ARG A 101 48.10 18.41 6.68
N LEU A 102 47.66 17.14 6.65
CA LEU A 102 48.20 16.08 7.52
C LEU A 102 49.50 15.45 7.00
N LYS A 103 49.66 15.33 5.67
CA LYS A 103 50.77 14.58 5.03
C LYS A 103 51.70 15.42 4.18
N GLY A 104 51.39 16.70 3.94
CA GLY A 104 52.20 17.61 3.14
C GLY A 104 53.37 18.25 3.89
N VAL A 105 53.39 18.19 5.23
CA VAL A 105 54.50 18.75 6.03
C VAL A 105 55.80 17.98 5.72
N GLY A 106 56.81 18.68 5.22
CA GLY A 106 58.09 18.10 4.82
C GLY A 106 58.10 17.41 3.44
N LYS A 107 57.04 17.58 2.63
CA LYS A 107 56.97 17.08 1.25
C LYS A 107 57.29 18.19 0.24
N ASP A 108 57.70 17.77 -0.94
CA ASP A 108 58.06 18.67 -2.03
C ASP A 108 56.84 19.24 -2.76
N THR A 109 57.08 20.21 -3.64
CA THR A 109 56.02 20.86 -4.43
C THR A 109 55.35 19.90 -5.43
N VAL A 110 56.05 18.83 -5.82
CA VAL A 110 55.54 17.79 -6.73
C VAL A 110 54.44 16.99 -6.04
N PHE A 111 54.59 16.66 -4.75
CA PHE A 111 53.57 15.98 -3.96
C PHE A 111 52.23 16.74 -3.94
N ILE A 112 52.28 18.05 -3.65
CA ILE A 112 51.09 18.91 -3.60
C ILE A 112 50.43 19.01 -4.98
N ARG A 113 51.23 19.26 -6.03
CA ARG A 113 50.72 19.37 -7.41
C ARG A 113 50.07 18.08 -7.88
N THR A 114 50.63 16.93 -7.52
CA THR A 114 50.11 15.61 -7.93
C THR A 114 48.78 15.31 -7.25
N ALA A 115 48.66 15.59 -5.94
CA ALA A 115 47.41 15.40 -5.21
C ALA A 115 46.27 16.25 -5.81
N ASN A 116 46.50 17.55 -6.01
CA ASN A 116 45.51 18.46 -6.61
C ASN A 116 45.14 18.09 -8.05
N ARG A 117 46.11 17.59 -8.83
CA ARG A 117 45.85 17.15 -10.20
C ARG A 117 44.96 15.91 -10.23
N ASN A 118 45.21 14.94 -9.35
CA ASN A 118 44.43 13.70 -9.30
C ASN A 118 43.00 13.94 -8.84
N THR A 119 42.79 14.84 -7.88
CA THR A 119 41.44 15.18 -7.40
C THR A 119 40.65 16.04 -8.37
N SER A 120 41.32 16.74 -9.30
CA SER A 120 40.68 17.49 -10.39
C SER A 120 40.16 16.62 -11.54
N TYR A 121 40.54 15.34 -11.62
CA TYR A 121 40.06 14.42 -12.66
C TYR A 121 38.78 13.67 -12.31
N VAL A 122 38.30 13.79 -11.06
CA VAL A 122 37.10 13.15 -10.52
C VAL A 122 36.01 14.20 -10.36
#